data_AF-A0A7X9AS77-F1
#
_entry.id   AF-A0A7X9AS77-F1
#
_cell.length_a   1.000
_cell.length_b   1.000
_cell.length_c   1.000
_cell.angle_alpha   90.00
_cell.angle_beta   90.00
_cell.angle_gamma   90.00
#
_symmetry.space_group_name_H-M   'P 1'
#
loop_
_entity.id
_entity.type
_entity.pdbx_description
1 polymer ?
#
loop_
_entity_poly.entity_id
_entity_poly.type
_entity_poly.pdbx_seq_one_letter_code
_entity_poly.pdbx_strand_id
1 'polypeptide(L)'
;QLDGWDVWGRKYVLLTLLRYYHLVESDPAVLAACCRMTDHLISQLKGDKADLRTCGRHGGLAACSILAGIVELYKATGEKRYLDLARAIIESGCSLKENVFDAALKNIPPKEIGNAKAYELSSCFQGASAFSRVVGDVRYKEAVCAYFRMVVDQEIFVTGGGGGKDVSGEFWFDGVVNQVKENPGCGLGETCVTATFMHLCESVFALDETNQEPIDQMENSLYNALLGAMAPSGEHWTHANPTPLTGGGWKATAPDQIYRCFKKPFDEHDCCRAQGPEGLAFGAAHAVLRLPDGIMVNFYEDFFLKDTTVSGEAYTVEASGGYPASGRTELVFRMEQPLKRKVVLRIPAWSENCELSLNGKMVPVRAGKYCVLERIWADGDLIQIDFHPTVKVIRPAGTDGVFALKYGTIVLAEPGSGGGNPNPDKKWELCSSGRGKILNLRQGDFVGCDYASAGSEFSPDDPLRVFFKG
;
A
#
# COMPACT_ATOMS: atom_id res chain seq x y z
N GLN A 1 10.32 12.39 -29.12
CA GLN A 1 10.38 12.57 -27.65
C GLN A 1 8.98 12.99 -27.20
N LEU A 2 8.53 12.56 -26.02
CA LEU A 2 7.15 12.57 -25.48
C LEU A 2 6.20 11.43 -25.89
N ASP A 3 6.61 10.52 -26.77
CA ASP A 3 5.77 9.38 -27.18
C ASP A 3 6.07 8.14 -26.32
N GLY A 4 5.16 7.16 -26.31
CA GLY A 4 5.36 5.90 -25.59
C GLY A 4 5.43 6.07 -24.07
N TRP A 5 6.57 5.70 -23.47
CA TRP A 5 6.77 5.74 -22.01
C TRP A 5 7.72 6.85 -21.55
N ASP A 6 8.03 7.83 -22.41
CA ASP A 6 9.03 8.89 -22.12
C ASP A 6 8.67 9.71 -20.88
N VAL A 7 7.49 10.34 -20.84
CA VAL A 7 7.06 11.17 -19.70
C VAL A 7 6.88 10.32 -18.43
N TRP A 8 6.37 9.09 -18.58
CA TRP A 8 6.26 8.13 -17.47
C TRP A 8 7.65 7.78 -16.90
N GLY A 9 8.67 7.59 -17.74
CA GLY A 9 10.05 7.38 -17.27
C GLY A 9 10.61 8.62 -16.55
N ARG A 10 10.37 9.81 -17.10
CA ARG A 10 10.76 11.09 -16.46
C ARG A 10 10.13 11.27 -15.09
N LYS A 11 8.89 10.84 -14.89
CA LYS A 11 8.23 10.82 -13.57
C LYS A 11 9.06 10.06 -12.53
N TYR A 12 9.50 8.83 -12.83
CA TYR A 12 10.27 8.05 -11.84
C TYR A 12 11.64 8.64 -11.59
N VAL A 13 12.31 9.16 -12.62
CA VAL A 13 13.56 9.90 -12.41
C VAL A 13 13.33 11.10 -11.51
N LEU A 14 12.26 11.87 -11.74
CA LEU A 14 11.91 13.04 -10.94
C LEU A 14 11.63 12.67 -9.48
N LEU A 15 10.75 11.68 -9.25
CA LEU A 15 10.37 11.22 -7.92
C LEU A 15 11.56 10.66 -7.16
N THR A 16 12.41 9.86 -7.80
CA THR A 16 13.62 9.29 -7.17
C THR A 16 14.61 10.38 -6.78
N LEU A 17 14.90 11.34 -7.67
CA LEU A 17 15.84 12.43 -7.37
C LEU A 17 15.30 13.36 -6.27
N LEU A 18 13.99 13.65 -6.26
CA LEU A 18 13.38 14.43 -5.18
C LEU A 18 13.41 13.69 -3.85
N ARG A 19 13.10 12.38 -3.84
CA ARG A 19 13.23 11.56 -2.62
C ARG A 19 14.68 11.52 -2.11
N TYR A 20 15.65 11.35 -3.01
CA TYR A 20 17.07 11.42 -2.66
C TYR A 20 17.44 12.78 -2.04
N TYR A 21 17.00 13.88 -2.66
CA TYR A 21 17.23 15.24 -2.16
C TYR A 21 16.69 15.47 -0.75
N HIS A 22 15.54 14.88 -0.42
CA HIS A 22 14.90 15.04 0.89
C HIS A 22 15.41 14.08 1.97
N LEU A 23 15.79 12.86 1.59
CA LEU A 23 16.04 11.77 2.55
C LEU A 23 17.52 11.41 2.69
N VAL A 24 18.34 11.67 1.67
CA VAL A 24 19.74 11.25 1.63
C VAL A 24 20.66 12.46 1.68
N GLU A 25 20.60 13.32 0.68
CA GLU A 25 21.47 14.49 0.57
C GLU A 25 20.77 15.62 -0.16
N SER A 26 20.61 16.77 0.50
CA SER A 26 20.01 17.97 -0.08
C SER A 26 21.01 18.76 -0.95
N ASP A 27 21.67 18.08 -1.90
CA ASP A 27 22.59 18.70 -2.86
C ASP A 27 21.82 19.58 -3.87
N PRO A 28 22.09 20.89 -3.95
CA PRO A 28 21.49 21.78 -4.94
C PRO A 28 21.63 21.31 -6.40
N ALA A 29 22.67 20.53 -6.74
CA ALA A 29 22.87 19.99 -8.08
C ALA A 29 21.79 18.97 -8.47
N VAL A 30 21.30 18.17 -7.51
CA VAL A 30 20.19 17.23 -7.69
C VAL A 30 18.90 17.99 -8.00
N LEU A 31 18.58 19.00 -7.17
CA LEU A 31 17.39 19.82 -7.38
C LEU A 31 17.46 20.57 -8.73
N ALA A 32 18.65 21.08 -9.09
CA ALA A 32 18.86 21.71 -10.39
C ALA A 32 18.68 20.73 -11.57
N ALA A 33 19.02 19.45 -11.42
CA ALA A 33 18.77 18.44 -12.44
C ALA A 33 17.26 18.17 -12.63
N CYS A 34 16.50 18.08 -11.53
CA CYS A 34 15.04 18.00 -11.56
C CYS A 34 14.42 19.21 -12.28
N CYS A 35 14.90 20.42 -11.95
CA CYS A 35 14.45 21.65 -12.59
C CYS A 35 14.69 21.62 -14.11
N ARG A 36 15.93 21.32 -14.55
CA ARG A 36 16.28 21.27 -15.97
C ARG A 36 15.47 20.23 -16.75
N MET A 37 15.22 19.05 -16.19
CA MET A 37 14.41 18.02 -16.84
C MET A 37 12.96 18.48 -17.02
N THR A 38 12.39 19.11 -16.00
CA THR A 38 11.02 19.63 -16.05
C THR A 38 10.90 20.85 -16.97
N ASP A 39 11.89 21.75 -16.96
CA ASP A 39 11.95 22.90 -17.86
C ASP A 39 12.05 22.44 -19.33
N HIS A 40 12.82 21.38 -19.58
CA HIS A 40 12.86 20.76 -20.89
C HIS A 40 11.48 20.19 -21.29
N LEU A 41 10.79 19.47 -20.39
CA LEU A 41 9.43 19.01 -20.64
C LEU A 41 8.48 20.18 -20.97
N ILE A 42 8.49 21.25 -20.17
CA ILE A 42 7.69 22.46 -20.41
C ILE A 42 7.99 23.06 -21.79
N SER A 43 9.27 23.08 -22.20
CA SER A 43 9.65 23.57 -23.53
C SER A 43 9.10 22.71 -24.67
N GLN A 44 8.92 21.41 -24.45
CA GLN A 44 8.39 20.46 -25.42
C GLN A 44 6.86 20.49 -25.51
N LEU A 45 6.18 20.95 -24.45
CA LEU A 45 4.72 21.07 -24.38
C LEU A 45 4.19 22.38 -25.00
N LYS A 46 4.74 22.78 -26.16
CA LYS A 46 4.32 23.96 -26.91
C LYS A 46 3.67 23.55 -28.24
N GLY A 47 2.78 24.40 -28.78
CA GLY A 47 2.10 24.15 -30.06
C GLY A 47 1.20 22.91 -29.99
N ASP A 48 1.32 22.01 -30.98
CA ASP A 48 0.46 20.83 -31.12
C ASP A 48 0.58 19.80 -29.97
N LYS A 49 1.62 19.89 -29.12
CA LYS A 49 1.81 19.05 -27.93
C LYS A 49 1.49 19.76 -26.62
N ALA A 50 0.71 20.86 -26.65
CA ALA A 50 0.29 21.58 -25.45
C ALA A 50 -0.55 20.73 -24.48
N ASP A 51 -1.25 19.71 -25.01
CA ASP A 51 -2.03 18.79 -24.20
C ASP A 51 -1.25 17.51 -23.88
N LEU A 52 -0.80 17.38 -22.62
CA LEU A 52 -0.05 16.22 -22.15
C LEU A 52 -0.81 14.91 -22.28
N ARG A 53 -2.16 14.93 -22.31
CA ARG A 53 -2.97 13.72 -22.48
C ARG A 53 -2.78 13.06 -23.85
N THR A 54 -2.36 13.84 -24.85
CA THR A 54 -2.02 13.33 -26.19
C THR A 54 -0.64 12.66 -26.24
N CYS A 55 0.14 12.78 -25.16
CA CYS A 55 1.46 12.17 -25.04
C CYS A 55 1.37 10.79 -24.36
N GLY A 56 2.26 9.89 -24.78
CA GLY A 56 2.47 8.61 -24.13
C GLY A 56 1.41 7.52 -24.37
N ARG A 57 1.21 6.65 -23.37
CA ARG A 57 0.32 5.47 -23.43
C ARG A 57 -0.96 5.66 -22.62
N HIS A 58 -1.91 4.74 -22.80
CA HIS A 58 -3.14 4.63 -22.01
C HIS A 58 -3.99 5.91 -22.02
N GLY A 59 -4.13 6.53 -23.20
CA GLY A 59 -4.99 7.71 -23.38
C GLY A 59 -4.61 8.91 -22.52
N GLY A 60 -3.33 9.05 -22.19
CA GLY A 60 -2.80 10.17 -21.41
C GLY A 60 -2.49 9.84 -19.95
N LEU A 61 -3.05 8.76 -19.38
CA LEU A 61 -2.85 8.41 -17.96
C LEU A 61 -1.37 8.25 -17.61
N ALA A 62 -0.60 7.57 -18.47
CA ALA A 62 0.82 7.33 -18.22
C ALA A 62 1.62 8.65 -18.15
N ALA A 63 1.38 9.56 -19.08
CA ALA A 63 2.07 10.85 -19.11
C ALA A 63 1.60 11.79 -17.99
N CYS A 64 0.28 11.88 -17.76
CA CYS A 64 -0.30 12.75 -16.74
C CYS A 64 0.01 12.31 -15.30
N SER A 65 0.35 11.03 -15.09
CA SER A 65 0.80 10.53 -13.78
C SER A 65 2.08 11.20 -13.24
N ILE A 66 2.80 11.99 -14.05
CA ILE A 66 3.92 12.83 -13.59
C ILE A 66 3.49 13.92 -12.59
N LEU A 67 2.18 14.22 -12.51
CA LEU A 67 1.61 15.28 -11.67
C LEU A 67 2.19 15.32 -10.25
N ALA A 68 2.27 14.17 -9.56
CA ALA A 68 2.83 14.11 -8.21
C ALA A 68 4.27 14.64 -8.15
N GLY A 69 5.13 14.23 -9.09
CA GLY A 69 6.52 14.69 -9.15
C GLY A 69 6.63 16.18 -9.47
N ILE A 70 5.73 16.73 -10.30
CA ILE A 70 5.69 18.18 -10.59
C ILE A 70 5.29 18.98 -9.35
N VAL A 71 4.30 18.49 -8.58
CA VAL A 71 3.88 19.14 -7.33
C VAL A 71 4.99 19.08 -6.28
N GLU A 72 5.68 17.96 -6.13
CA GLU A 72 6.81 17.85 -5.21
C GLU A 72 7.98 18.76 -5.63
N LEU A 73 8.26 18.89 -6.93
CA LEU A 73 9.25 19.85 -7.42
C LEU A 73 8.85 21.30 -7.10
N TYR A 74 7.57 21.64 -7.22
CA TYR A 74 7.07 22.96 -6.79
C TYR A 74 7.29 23.17 -5.28
N LYS A 75 6.97 22.19 -4.43
CA LYS A 75 7.21 22.29 -2.97
C LYS A 75 8.68 22.51 -2.64
N ALA A 76 9.58 21.84 -3.36
CA ALA A 76 11.02 21.95 -3.14
C ALA A 76 11.62 23.30 -3.61
N THR A 77 11.01 23.98 -4.58
CA THR A 77 11.59 25.15 -5.25
C THR A 77 10.82 26.45 -5.02
N GLY A 78 9.51 26.38 -4.77
CA GLY A 78 8.59 27.53 -4.76
C GLY A 78 8.33 28.14 -6.15
N GLU A 79 8.84 27.54 -7.23
CA GLU A 79 8.80 28.17 -8.55
C GLU A 79 7.43 27.99 -9.24
N LYS A 80 6.71 29.11 -9.42
CA LYS A 80 5.34 29.15 -9.93
C LYS A 80 5.14 28.39 -11.25
N ARG A 81 6.14 28.32 -12.14
CA ARG A 81 6.02 27.58 -13.41
C ARG A 81 5.71 26.09 -13.23
N TYR A 82 6.19 25.48 -12.15
CA TYR A 82 5.91 24.07 -11.85
C TYR A 82 4.49 23.90 -11.32
N LEU A 83 4.01 24.83 -10.49
CA LEU A 83 2.61 24.86 -10.08
C LEU A 83 1.66 25.09 -11.27
N ASP A 84 2.03 25.96 -12.21
CA ASP A 84 1.26 26.22 -13.42
C ASP A 84 1.18 24.97 -14.31
N LEU A 85 2.29 24.22 -14.46
CA LEU A 85 2.27 22.93 -15.15
C LEU A 85 1.39 21.90 -14.42
N ALA A 86 1.50 21.77 -13.10
CA ALA A 86 0.67 20.86 -12.31
C ALA A 86 -0.83 21.18 -12.47
N ARG A 87 -1.17 22.48 -12.45
CA ARG A 87 -2.52 22.97 -12.68
C ARG A 87 -3.03 22.61 -14.08
N ALA A 88 -2.23 22.83 -15.13
CA ALA A 88 -2.61 22.44 -16.48
C ALA A 88 -2.86 20.93 -16.61
N ILE A 89 -2.02 20.09 -16.00
CA ILE A 89 -2.19 18.63 -16.01
C ILE A 89 -3.49 18.22 -15.32
N ILE A 90 -3.74 18.71 -14.10
CA ILE A 90 -4.90 18.28 -13.31
C ILE A 90 -6.23 18.82 -13.88
N GLU A 91 -6.24 20.05 -14.41
CA GLU A 91 -7.41 20.64 -15.08
C GLU A 91 -7.74 19.93 -16.42
N SER A 92 -6.75 19.31 -17.06
CA SER A 92 -6.98 18.47 -18.25
C SER A 92 -7.80 17.20 -17.94
N GLY A 93 -7.87 16.78 -16.67
CA GLY A 93 -8.55 15.56 -16.26
C GLY A 93 -7.78 14.26 -16.52
N CYS A 94 -6.50 14.36 -16.92
CA CYS A 94 -5.53 13.26 -17.07
C CYS A 94 -5.84 12.14 -18.09
N SER A 95 -6.99 12.18 -18.77
CA SER A 95 -7.40 11.19 -19.76
C SER A 95 -8.09 11.84 -20.96
N LEU A 96 -7.84 11.31 -22.15
CA LEU A 96 -8.52 11.71 -23.39
C LEU A 96 -9.98 11.23 -23.45
N LYS A 97 -10.33 10.19 -22.69
CA LYS A 97 -11.68 9.60 -22.71
C LYS A 97 -12.68 10.44 -21.92
N GLU A 98 -12.32 10.82 -20.71
CA GLU A 98 -13.05 11.73 -19.84
C GLU A 98 -12.14 12.32 -18.77
N ASN A 99 -12.62 13.30 -18.00
CA ASN A 99 -11.93 13.74 -16.79
C ASN A 99 -12.09 12.67 -15.70
N VAL A 100 -10.98 12.06 -15.28
CA VAL A 100 -11.00 10.94 -14.32
C VAL A 100 -11.46 11.37 -12.92
N PHE A 101 -11.22 12.62 -12.53
CA PHE A 101 -11.63 13.15 -11.23
C PHE A 101 -13.15 13.37 -11.19
N ASP A 102 -13.72 13.86 -12.29
CA ASP A 102 -15.18 14.01 -12.43
C ASP A 102 -15.88 12.66 -12.46
N ALA A 103 -15.26 11.67 -13.12
CA ALA A 103 -15.76 10.30 -13.13
C ALA A 103 -15.81 9.71 -11.71
N ALA A 104 -14.76 9.92 -10.91
CA ALA A 104 -14.74 9.49 -9.52
C ALA A 104 -15.81 10.20 -8.66
N LEU A 105 -16.00 11.51 -8.81
CA LEU A 105 -17.05 12.27 -8.11
C LEU A 105 -18.47 11.82 -8.49
N LYS A 106 -18.64 11.26 -9.69
CA LYS A 106 -19.90 10.65 -10.15
C LYS A 106 -20.05 9.19 -9.73
N ASN A 107 -19.11 8.64 -8.96
CA ASN A 107 -19.06 7.25 -8.55
C ASN A 107 -19.05 6.25 -9.72
N ILE A 108 -18.39 6.61 -10.83
CA ILE A 108 -18.16 5.67 -11.93
C ILE A 108 -17.17 4.60 -11.45
N PRO A 109 -17.49 3.29 -11.58
CA PRO A 109 -16.60 2.21 -11.15
C PRO A 109 -15.16 2.34 -11.69
N PRO A 110 -14.10 2.01 -10.91
CA PRO A 110 -12.71 2.16 -11.34
C PRO A 110 -12.39 1.45 -12.66
N LYS A 111 -13.01 0.29 -12.93
CA LYS A 111 -12.89 -0.46 -14.19
C LYS A 111 -13.48 0.28 -15.42
N GLU A 112 -14.26 1.33 -15.22
CA GLU A 112 -14.91 2.11 -16.28
C GLU A 112 -14.26 3.49 -16.45
N ILE A 113 -13.39 3.92 -15.52
CA ILE A 113 -12.66 5.20 -15.60
C ILE A 113 -11.43 5.04 -16.49
N GLY A 114 -11.28 5.94 -17.47
CA GLY A 114 -10.25 5.88 -18.48
C GLY A 114 -10.33 4.56 -19.24
N ASN A 115 -9.18 3.88 -19.34
CA ASN A 115 -9.11 2.51 -19.81
C ASN A 115 -8.86 1.50 -18.67
N ALA A 116 -9.19 1.86 -17.42
CA ALA A 116 -9.03 1.04 -16.23
C ALA A 116 -7.59 0.67 -15.84
N LYS A 117 -6.57 1.27 -16.48
CA LYS A 117 -5.18 0.91 -16.21
C LYS A 117 -4.83 1.25 -14.74
N ALA A 118 -4.79 0.21 -13.91
CA ALA A 118 -4.92 0.34 -12.46
C ALA A 118 -3.81 1.20 -11.83
N TYR A 119 -2.59 0.93 -12.25
CA TYR A 119 -1.38 1.62 -11.81
C TYR A 119 -1.42 3.11 -12.18
N GLU A 120 -1.50 3.43 -13.48
CA GLU A 120 -1.45 4.81 -13.97
C GLU A 120 -2.64 5.65 -13.50
N LEU A 121 -3.84 5.06 -13.45
CA LEU A 121 -5.03 5.74 -12.95
C LEU A 121 -4.85 6.12 -11.48
N SER A 122 -4.47 5.17 -10.63
CA SER A 122 -4.23 5.44 -9.20
C SER A 122 -3.14 6.49 -8.99
N SER A 123 -2.10 6.49 -9.83
CA SER A 123 -1.04 7.48 -9.75
C SER A 123 -1.46 8.89 -10.17
N CYS A 124 -2.46 9.04 -11.05
CA CYS A 124 -3.08 10.34 -11.31
C CYS A 124 -3.80 10.87 -10.05
N PHE A 125 -4.47 10.00 -9.29
CA PHE A 125 -5.10 10.37 -8.01
C PHE A 125 -4.10 10.69 -6.90
N GLN A 126 -2.94 10.04 -6.86
CA GLN A 126 -1.83 10.45 -5.99
C GLN A 126 -1.37 11.88 -6.30
N GLY A 127 -1.22 12.20 -7.59
CA GLY A 127 -0.92 13.57 -8.02
C GLY A 127 -2.00 14.58 -7.63
N ALA A 128 -3.27 14.19 -7.70
CA ALA A 128 -4.38 15.04 -7.27
C ALA A 128 -4.40 15.27 -5.75
N SER A 129 -4.06 14.26 -4.95
CA SER A 129 -3.87 14.43 -3.50
C SER A 129 -2.75 15.43 -3.20
N ALA A 130 -1.58 15.24 -3.82
CA ALA A 130 -0.46 16.17 -3.65
C ALA A 130 -0.85 17.61 -4.03
N PHE A 131 -1.52 17.79 -5.18
CA PHE A 131 -1.99 19.10 -5.63
C PHE A 131 -3.00 19.72 -4.66
N SER A 132 -3.98 18.93 -4.18
CA SER A 132 -5.00 19.39 -3.22
C SER A 132 -4.35 19.88 -1.92
N ARG A 133 -3.35 19.17 -1.38
CA ARG A 133 -2.63 19.59 -0.16
C ARG A 133 -1.89 20.92 -0.33
N VAL A 134 -1.39 21.20 -1.54
CA VAL A 134 -0.67 22.45 -1.84
C VAL A 134 -1.62 23.62 -2.09
N VAL A 135 -2.70 23.41 -2.83
CA VAL A 135 -3.59 24.49 -3.30
C VAL A 135 -4.82 24.66 -2.40
N GLY A 136 -5.16 23.66 -1.58
CA GLY A 136 -6.34 23.67 -0.72
C GLY A 136 -7.66 23.44 -1.45
N ASP A 137 -7.62 22.90 -2.67
CA ASP A 137 -8.83 22.63 -3.46
C ASP A 137 -9.54 21.36 -2.98
N VAL A 138 -10.74 21.55 -2.43
CA VAL A 138 -11.59 20.49 -1.86
C VAL A 138 -12.10 19.52 -2.93
N ARG A 139 -12.29 19.96 -4.18
CA ARG A 139 -12.79 19.10 -5.27
C ARG A 139 -11.89 17.89 -5.47
N TYR A 140 -10.58 18.10 -5.47
CA TYR A 140 -9.61 17.03 -5.71
C TYR A 140 -9.44 16.13 -4.48
N LYS A 141 -9.55 16.68 -3.27
CA LYS A 141 -9.67 15.87 -2.04
C LYS A 141 -10.87 14.93 -2.12
N GLU A 142 -12.05 15.45 -2.45
CA GLU A 142 -13.28 14.65 -2.59
C GLU A 142 -13.16 13.58 -3.68
N ALA A 143 -12.57 13.92 -4.83
CA ALA A 143 -12.35 12.98 -5.92
C ALA A 143 -11.40 11.83 -5.52
N VAL A 144 -10.31 12.14 -4.80
CA VAL A 144 -9.37 11.13 -4.29
C VAL A 144 -10.04 10.21 -3.26
N CYS A 145 -10.79 10.78 -2.30
CA CYS A 145 -11.52 9.99 -1.31
C CYS A 145 -12.60 9.10 -1.95
N ALA A 146 -13.36 9.62 -2.93
CA ALA A 146 -14.35 8.85 -3.66
C ALA A 146 -13.71 7.71 -4.47
N TYR A 147 -12.61 8.00 -5.15
CA TYR A 147 -11.85 6.98 -5.89
C TYR A 147 -11.32 5.88 -4.97
N PHE A 148 -10.68 6.24 -3.86
CA PHE A 148 -10.19 5.29 -2.86
C PHE A 148 -11.30 4.39 -2.34
N ARG A 149 -12.47 4.96 -2.00
CA ARG A 149 -13.64 4.19 -1.55
C ARG A 149 -14.03 3.14 -2.57
N MET A 150 -14.18 3.53 -3.84
CA MET A 150 -14.56 2.57 -4.88
C MET A 150 -13.50 1.51 -5.14
N VAL A 151 -12.20 1.86 -5.08
CA VAL A 151 -11.11 0.89 -5.24
C VAL A 151 -11.15 -0.14 -4.10
N VAL A 152 -11.29 0.30 -2.85
CA VAL A 152 -11.43 -0.60 -1.68
C VAL A 152 -12.64 -1.50 -1.83
N ASP A 153 -13.79 -0.94 -2.21
CA ASP A 153 -15.07 -1.67 -2.22
C ASP A 153 -15.22 -2.63 -3.40
N GLN A 154 -14.54 -2.38 -4.53
CA GLN A 154 -14.79 -3.09 -5.80
C GLN A 154 -13.56 -3.84 -6.33
N GLU A 155 -12.34 -3.42 -6.01
CA GLU A 155 -11.14 -3.90 -6.70
C GLU A 155 -10.12 -4.61 -5.81
N ILE A 156 -10.00 -4.22 -4.54
CA ILE A 156 -8.96 -4.78 -3.66
C ILE A 156 -9.35 -6.16 -3.14
N PHE A 157 -8.45 -7.12 -3.32
CA PHE A 157 -8.62 -8.50 -2.90
C PHE A 157 -8.59 -8.62 -1.37
N VAL A 158 -8.99 -9.79 -0.86
CA VAL A 158 -8.92 -10.08 0.58
C VAL A 158 -7.48 -9.96 1.12
N THR A 159 -6.49 -10.25 0.28
CA THR A 159 -5.04 -10.12 0.55
C THR A 159 -4.51 -8.69 0.42
N GLY A 160 -5.36 -7.70 0.09
CA GLY A 160 -4.90 -6.33 -0.12
C GLY A 160 -4.15 -6.10 -1.44
N GLY A 161 -4.06 -7.11 -2.31
CA GLY A 161 -3.61 -6.96 -3.69
C GLY A 161 -4.73 -6.48 -4.61
N GLY A 162 -4.43 -6.22 -5.87
CA GLY A 162 -5.45 -5.84 -6.84
C GLY A 162 -4.96 -5.87 -8.28
N GLY A 163 -5.91 -5.66 -9.21
CA GLY A 163 -5.64 -5.65 -10.64
C GLY A 163 -5.66 -7.04 -11.28
N GLY A 164 -6.20 -7.09 -12.50
CA GLY A 164 -6.25 -8.27 -13.35
C GLY A 164 -5.31 -8.08 -14.53
N LYS A 165 -4.34 -8.99 -14.68
CA LYS A 165 -3.37 -9.01 -15.76
C LYS A 165 -3.89 -9.80 -16.95
N ASP A 166 -4.25 -9.09 -18.01
CA ASP A 166 -4.53 -9.68 -19.31
C ASP A 166 -3.30 -9.57 -20.26
N VAL A 167 -3.51 -9.80 -21.56
CA VAL A 167 -2.45 -9.69 -22.58
C VAL A 167 -1.97 -8.25 -22.84
N SER A 168 -2.78 -7.25 -22.47
CA SER A 168 -2.59 -5.82 -22.73
C SER A 168 -2.11 -5.05 -21.49
N GLY A 169 -2.12 -5.68 -20.31
CA GLY A 169 -1.59 -5.14 -19.06
C GLY A 169 -2.51 -5.43 -17.87
N GLU A 170 -2.33 -4.63 -16.83
CA GLU A 170 -2.98 -4.81 -15.53
C GLU A 170 -4.04 -3.73 -15.28
N PHE A 171 -5.28 -4.17 -15.09
CA PHE A 171 -6.47 -3.32 -15.10
C PHE A 171 -7.36 -3.56 -13.87
N TRP A 172 -8.11 -2.53 -13.48
CA TRP A 172 -9.28 -2.69 -12.63
C TRP A 172 -10.35 -3.48 -13.38
N PHE A 173 -10.98 -4.43 -12.68
CA PHE A 173 -11.73 -5.49 -13.31
C PHE A 173 -12.79 -6.11 -12.38
N ASP A 174 -13.35 -5.40 -11.40
CA ASP A 174 -14.18 -5.99 -10.33
C ASP A 174 -13.41 -7.02 -9.49
N GLY A 175 -12.21 -6.65 -9.05
CA GLY A 175 -11.32 -7.54 -8.31
C GLY A 175 -11.95 -8.23 -7.10
N VAL A 176 -12.86 -7.56 -6.36
CA VAL A 176 -13.56 -8.14 -5.21
C VAL A 176 -14.34 -9.40 -5.57
N VAL A 177 -15.00 -9.40 -6.73
CA VAL A 177 -15.81 -10.52 -7.22
C VAL A 177 -14.96 -11.52 -8.00
N ASN A 178 -14.00 -11.05 -8.81
CA ASN A 178 -13.23 -11.92 -9.69
C ASN A 178 -12.12 -12.71 -8.97
N GLN A 179 -11.64 -12.25 -7.81
CA GLN A 179 -10.62 -12.96 -7.03
C GLN A 179 -11.06 -14.37 -6.57
N VAL A 180 -12.37 -14.63 -6.46
CA VAL A 180 -12.90 -15.92 -5.98
C VAL A 180 -13.19 -16.91 -7.10
N LYS A 181 -13.04 -16.50 -8.37
CA LYS A 181 -13.31 -17.38 -9.52
C LYS A 181 -12.19 -18.40 -9.67
N GLU A 182 -12.56 -19.65 -9.95
CA GLU A 182 -11.60 -20.72 -10.23
C GLU A 182 -10.74 -20.40 -11.46
N ASN A 183 -11.34 -19.79 -12.49
CA ASN A 183 -10.62 -19.28 -13.64
C ASN A 183 -11.06 -17.82 -13.91
N PRO A 184 -10.33 -16.82 -13.39
CA PRO A 184 -10.66 -15.41 -13.60
C PRO A 184 -10.31 -14.92 -15.01
N GLY A 185 -9.72 -15.75 -15.88
CA GLY A 185 -9.34 -15.39 -17.25
C GLY A 185 -8.15 -14.44 -17.37
N CYS A 186 -7.49 -14.12 -16.26
CA CYS A 186 -6.36 -13.20 -16.15
C CYS A 186 -5.44 -13.62 -14.99
N GLY A 187 -4.22 -13.08 -14.94
CA GLY A 187 -3.38 -13.16 -13.74
C GLY A 187 -3.93 -12.23 -12.66
N LEU A 188 -3.98 -12.68 -11.40
CA LEU A 188 -4.52 -11.89 -10.30
C LEU A 188 -3.41 -11.13 -9.57
N GLY A 189 -3.67 -9.88 -9.16
CA GLY A 189 -2.97 -9.21 -8.07
C GLY A 189 -1.56 -8.74 -8.46
N GLU A 190 -1.44 -7.72 -9.30
CA GLU A 190 -0.12 -7.23 -9.70
C GLU A 190 0.62 -6.59 -8.50
N THR A 191 1.88 -6.96 -8.29
CA THR A 191 2.71 -6.39 -7.21
C THR A 191 2.87 -4.86 -7.34
N CYS A 192 3.04 -4.33 -8.55
CA CYS A 192 3.08 -2.89 -8.79
C CYS A 192 1.76 -2.18 -8.44
N VAL A 193 0.61 -2.82 -8.70
CA VAL A 193 -0.70 -2.29 -8.31
C VAL A 193 -0.86 -2.30 -6.80
N THR A 194 -0.43 -3.37 -6.12
CA THR A 194 -0.39 -3.44 -4.64
C THR A 194 0.42 -2.29 -4.05
N ALA A 195 1.65 -2.07 -4.53
CA ALA A 195 2.48 -0.96 -4.05
C ALA A 195 1.81 0.40 -4.32
N THR A 196 1.24 0.60 -5.51
CA THR A 196 0.55 1.86 -5.86
C THR A 196 -0.71 2.09 -5.05
N PHE A 197 -1.42 1.03 -4.66
CA PHE A 197 -2.54 1.11 -3.74
C PHE A 197 -2.10 1.52 -2.33
N MET A 198 -0.95 1.05 -1.85
CA MET A 198 -0.36 1.56 -0.60
C MET A 198 -0.02 3.05 -0.68
N HIS A 199 0.54 3.52 -1.81
CA HIS A 199 0.74 4.96 -2.05
C HIS A 199 -0.60 5.73 -2.11
N LEU A 200 -1.66 5.14 -2.68
CA LEU A 200 -3.00 5.75 -2.65
C LEU A 200 -3.56 5.82 -1.21
N CYS A 201 -3.30 4.81 -0.39
CA CYS A 201 -3.65 4.82 1.03
C CYS A 201 -2.97 5.98 1.76
N GLU A 202 -1.65 6.16 1.58
CA GLU A 202 -0.93 7.33 2.11
C GLU A 202 -1.53 8.64 1.59
N SER A 203 -1.84 8.71 0.29
CA SER A 203 -2.40 9.91 -0.33
C SER A 203 -3.75 10.31 0.28
N VAL A 204 -4.57 9.36 0.71
CA VAL A 204 -5.85 9.62 1.39
C VAL A 204 -5.61 9.98 2.86
N PHE A 205 -4.73 9.24 3.54
CA PHE A 205 -4.35 9.53 4.92
C PHE A 205 -3.78 10.95 5.06
N ALA A 206 -2.93 11.38 4.13
CA ALA A 206 -2.35 12.70 4.10
C ALA A 206 -3.35 13.85 3.83
N LEU A 207 -4.55 13.54 3.35
CA LEU A 207 -5.65 14.50 3.19
C LEU A 207 -6.52 14.60 4.45
N ASP A 208 -6.50 13.58 5.31
CA ASP A 208 -7.20 13.50 6.59
C ASP A 208 -6.53 12.48 7.53
N GLU A 209 -5.56 12.94 8.30
CA GLU A 209 -4.77 12.10 9.21
C GLU A 209 -5.59 11.58 10.42
N THR A 210 -6.86 11.99 10.54
CA THR A 210 -7.78 11.46 11.57
C THR A 210 -8.47 10.17 11.12
N ASN A 211 -8.48 9.90 9.81
CA ASN A 211 -9.02 8.69 9.23
C ASN A 211 -7.95 7.60 9.14
N GLN A 212 -8.05 6.58 10.00
CA GLN A 212 -7.07 5.48 9.98
C GLN A 212 -7.33 4.43 8.90
N GLU A 213 -8.51 4.41 8.27
CA GLU A 213 -8.89 3.34 7.35
C GLU A 213 -7.88 3.13 6.22
N PRO A 214 -7.28 4.16 5.60
CA PRO A 214 -6.23 3.94 4.62
C PRO A 214 -5.01 3.21 5.20
N ILE A 215 -4.68 3.44 6.47
CA ILE A 215 -3.58 2.72 7.15
C ILE A 215 -3.99 1.27 7.46
N ASP A 216 -5.25 0.99 7.79
CA ASP A 216 -5.76 -0.38 7.91
C ASP A 216 -5.67 -1.14 6.57
N GLN A 217 -5.97 -0.46 5.46
CA GLN A 217 -5.81 -1.03 4.11
C GLN A 217 -4.34 -1.24 3.75
N MET A 218 -3.47 -0.28 4.07
CA MET A 218 -2.02 -0.41 3.88
C MET A 218 -1.45 -1.58 4.68
N GLU A 219 -1.88 -1.75 5.94
CA GLU A 219 -1.51 -2.87 6.79
C GLU A 219 -1.87 -4.21 6.14
N ASN A 220 -3.10 -4.31 5.65
CA ASN A 220 -3.59 -5.51 4.96
C ASN A 220 -2.76 -5.81 3.70
N SER A 221 -2.48 -4.81 2.86
CA SER A 221 -1.66 -4.99 1.66
C SER A 221 -0.21 -5.36 1.98
N LEU A 222 0.38 -4.74 3.00
CA LEU A 222 1.77 -4.95 3.42
C LEU A 222 1.98 -6.39 3.88
N TYR A 223 1.23 -6.85 4.89
CA TYR A 223 1.48 -8.18 5.47
C TYR A 223 1.05 -9.34 4.57
N ASN A 224 0.13 -9.11 3.65
CA ASN A 224 -0.43 -10.16 2.81
C ASN A 224 0.13 -10.07 1.38
N ALA A 225 -0.49 -9.29 0.50
CA ALA A 225 -0.12 -9.29 -0.92
C ALA A 225 1.34 -8.88 -1.17
N LEU A 226 1.88 -7.88 -0.46
CA LEU A 226 3.23 -7.41 -0.71
C LEU A 226 4.30 -8.36 -0.17
N LEU A 227 4.23 -8.75 1.11
CA LEU A 227 5.15 -9.77 1.65
C LEU A 227 4.98 -11.12 0.93
N GLY A 228 3.75 -11.48 0.54
CA GLY A 228 3.48 -12.68 -0.22
C GLY A 228 3.99 -12.64 -1.66
N ALA A 229 4.26 -11.47 -2.21
CA ALA A 229 4.91 -11.32 -3.51
C ALA A 229 6.42 -11.61 -3.44
N MET A 230 7.03 -11.56 -2.26
CA MET A 230 8.48 -11.69 -2.09
C MET A 230 8.88 -13.13 -1.77
N ALA A 231 9.87 -13.66 -2.47
CA ALA A 231 10.48 -14.92 -2.09
C ALA A 231 11.17 -14.80 -0.72
N PRO A 232 11.22 -15.86 0.10
CA PRO A 232 11.94 -15.87 1.37
C PRO A 232 13.36 -15.29 1.36
N SER A 233 14.09 -15.43 0.25
CA SER A 233 15.44 -14.89 0.07
C SER A 233 15.48 -13.39 -0.24
N GLY A 234 14.35 -12.78 -0.63
CA GLY A 234 14.26 -11.41 -1.14
C GLY A 234 14.70 -11.24 -2.59
N GLU A 235 15.25 -12.29 -3.23
CA GLU A 235 15.84 -12.24 -4.58
C GLU A 235 14.79 -12.15 -5.70
N HIS A 236 13.65 -12.77 -5.48
CA HIS A 236 12.58 -12.88 -6.46
C HIS A 236 11.28 -12.27 -5.94
N TRP A 237 10.53 -11.71 -6.89
CA TRP A 237 9.22 -11.13 -6.66
C TRP A 237 8.23 -11.71 -7.66
N THR A 238 6.98 -11.88 -7.26
CA THR A 238 5.91 -12.24 -8.18
C THR A 238 5.51 -11.03 -9.00
N HIS A 239 5.10 -11.26 -10.25
CA HIS A 239 4.35 -10.27 -10.99
C HIS A 239 2.86 -10.36 -10.65
N ALA A 240 2.32 -11.57 -10.51
CA ALA A 240 0.93 -11.84 -10.14
C ALA A 240 0.86 -12.58 -8.80
N ASN A 241 0.02 -12.07 -7.88
CA ASN A 241 -0.23 -12.62 -6.55
C ASN A 241 -1.51 -13.47 -6.56
N PRO A 242 -1.39 -14.81 -6.60
CA PRO A 242 -2.54 -15.68 -6.75
C PRO A 242 -3.38 -15.68 -5.46
N THR A 243 -4.70 -15.59 -5.59
CA THR A 243 -5.69 -15.80 -4.51
C THR A 243 -6.64 -16.96 -4.83
N PRO A 244 -6.13 -18.18 -5.07
CA PRO A 244 -6.92 -19.27 -5.63
C PRO A 244 -7.96 -19.83 -4.64
N LEU A 245 -9.12 -20.20 -5.17
CA LEU A 245 -10.19 -20.90 -4.44
C LEU A 245 -9.92 -22.41 -4.29
N THR A 246 -9.31 -23.06 -5.28
CA THR A 246 -9.21 -24.52 -5.35
C THR A 246 -7.78 -25.01 -5.46
N GLY A 247 -6.88 -24.62 -4.53
CA GLY A 247 -5.55 -25.25 -4.33
C GLY A 247 -4.64 -25.34 -5.57
N GLY A 248 -4.99 -24.70 -6.67
CA GLY A 248 -4.32 -24.82 -7.97
C GLY A 248 -3.56 -23.55 -8.38
N GLY A 249 -3.42 -22.59 -7.47
CA GLY A 249 -2.57 -21.42 -7.68
C GLY A 249 -1.24 -21.60 -6.93
N TRP A 250 -0.16 -21.12 -7.55
CA TRP A 250 1.17 -21.08 -6.98
C TRP A 250 1.81 -19.73 -7.29
N LYS A 251 2.73 -19.30 -6.43
CA LYS A 251 3.53 -18.09 -6.68
C LYS A 251 4.60 -18.42 -7.72
N ALA A 252 4.93 -17.47 -8.58
CA ALA A 252 5.95 -17.64 -9.60
C ALA A 252 6.76 -16.35 -9.75
N THR A 253 8.04 -16.49 -10.05
CA THR A 253 8.93 -15.36 -10.32
C THR A 253 8.40 -14.51 -11.47
N ALA A 254 8.49 -13.19 -11.34
CA ALA A 254 8.18 -12.26 -12.40
C ALA A 254 9.00 -12.58 -13.66
N PRO A 255 8.38 -12.63 -14.85
CA PRO A 255 9.10 -12.89 -16.10
C PRO A 255 9.94 -11.68 -16.51
N ASP A 256 10.91 -11.87 -17.41
CA ASP A 256 11.59 -10.73 -18.06
C ASP A 256 10.61 -9.95 -18.96
N GLN A 257 10.15 -8.79 -18.47
CA GLN A 257 9.21 -7.94 -19.19
C GLN A 257 9.91 -7.20 -20.34
N ILE A 258 11.18 -6.85 -20.17
CA ILE A 258 11.99 -6.11 -21.14
C ILE A 258 12.28 -6.99 -22.38
N TYR A 259 12.41 -8.31 -22.18
CA TYR A 259 12.51 -9.28 -23.28
C TYR A 259 11.36 -9.16 -24.27
N ARG A 260 10.13 -8.87 -23.79
CA ARG A 260 8.97 -8.70 -24.68
C ARG A 260 9.15 -7.50 -25.62
N CYS A 261 9.80 -6.45 -25.14
CA CYS A 261 10.01 -5.20 -25.87
C CYS A 261 11.20 -5.28 -26.85
N PHE A 262 12.32 -5.86 -26.43
CA PHE A 262 13.57 -5.80 -27.20
C PHE A 262 14.04 -7.15 -27.77
N LYS A 263 13.33 -8.25 -27.46
CA LYS A 263 13.70 -9.63 -27.83
C LYS A 263 15.13 -10.00 -27.42
N LYS A 264 15.60 -9.40 -26.33
CA LYS A 264 16.91 -9.63 -25.71
C LYS A 264 16.70 -9.76 -24.20
N PRO A 265 17.29 -10.77 -23.54
CA PRO A 265 17.25 -10.86 -22.09
C PRO A 265 17.85 -9.60 -21.49
N PHE A 266 17.24 -9.12 -20.42
CA PHE A 266 17.73 -8.01 -19.64
C PHE A 266 17.61 -8.43 -18.18
N ASP A 267 18.41 -9.44 -17.81
CA ASP A 267 18.56 -9.95 -16.44
C ASP A 267 17.25 -10.12 -15.66
N GLU A 268 16.21 -10.65 -16.33
CA GLU A 268 14.88 -10.89 -15.74
C GLU A 268 14.24 -9.62 -15.15
N HIS A 269 14.47 -8.46 -15.76
CA HIS A 269 13.91 -7.19 -15.32
C HIS A 269 12.40 -7.10 -15.60
N ASP A 270 11.65 -6.79 -14.55
CA ASP A 270 10.21 -6.55 -14.54
C ASP A 270 9.92 -5.38 -13.60
N CYS A 271 8.86 -4.60 -13.87
CA CYS A 271 8.46 -3.49 -13.00
C CYS A 271 8.26 -3.93 -11.54
N CYS A 272 7.72 -5.13 -11.30
CA CYS A 272 7.43 -5.64 -9.97
C CYS A 272 8.70 -5.97 -9.16
N ARG A 273 9.83 -6.26 -9.83
CA ARG A 273 11.12 -6.44 -9.15
C ARG A 273 11.72 -5.12 -8.66
N ALA A 274 11.32 -4.00 -9.25
CA ALA A 274 11.68 -2.67 -8.75
C ALA A 274 10.69 -2.19 -7.70
N GLN A 275 9.39 -2.41 -7.93
CA GLN A 275 8.33 -1.83 -7.09
C GLN A 275 7.97 -2.64 -5.85
N GLY A 276 8.22 -3.94 -5.84
CA GLY A 276 8.09 -4.76 -4.63
C GLY A 276 8.97 -4.27 -3.48
N PRO A 277 10.30 -4.16 -3.68
CA PRO A 277 11.21 -3.61 -2.67
C PRO A 277 10.88 -2.17 -2.26
N GLU A 278 10.48 -1.32 -3.21
CA GLU A 278 10.04 0.05 -2.93
C GLU A 278 8.82 0.07 -2.02
N GLY A 279 7.79 -0.73 -2.34
CA GLY A 279 6.59 -0.87 -1.53
C GLY A 279 6.90 -1.39 -0.12
N LEU A 280 7.88 -2.29 0.01
CA LEU A 280 8.27 -2.86 1.31
C LEU A 280 8.91 -1.78 2.19
N ALA A 281 9.86 -1.03 1.62
CA ALA A 281 10.47 0.10 2.31
C ALA A 281 9.42 1.19 2.64
N PHE A 282 8.49 1.44 1.72
CA PHE A 282 7.42 2.42 1.89
C PHE A 282 6.47 2.04 3.03
N GLY A 283 6.01 0.79 3.09
CA GLY A 283 5.18 0.29 4.19
C GLY A 283 5.91 0.38 5.53
N ALA A 284 7.17 -0.06 5.60
CA ALA A 284 7.98 0.04 6.81
C ALA A 284 8.17 1.49 7.30
N ALA A 285 8.32 2.45 6.38
CA ALA A 285 8.42 3.87 6.72
C ALA A 285 7.14 4.46 7.35
N HIS A 286 6.00 3.76 7.24
CA HIS A 286 4.74 4.18 7.86
C HIS A 286 4.50 3.56 9.24
N ALA A 287 5.36 2.65 9.71
CA ALA A 287 5.21 2.01 11.02
C ALA A 287 5.16 3.04 12.16
N VAL A 288 6.09 4.00 12.14
CA VAL A 288 6.11 5.13 13.08
C VAL A 288 6.33 6.44 12.33
N LEU A 289 5.37 7.35 12.41
CA LEU A 289 5.47 8.69 11.83
C LEU A 289 5.90 9.70 12.90
N ARG A 290 6.81 10.60 12.53
CA ARG A 290 7.17 11.75 13.37
C ARG A 290 6.10 12.83 13.25
N LEU A 291 5.60 13.31 14.38
CA LEU A 291 4.74 14.49 14.48
C LEU A 291 5.56 15.69 15.01
N PRO A 292 5.13 16.94 14.77
CA PRO A 292 5.82 18.11 15.31
C PRO A 292 6.02 18.06 16.84
N ASP A 293 5.04 17.50 17.56
CA ASP A 293 4.97 17.44 19.02
C ASP A 293 4.98 16.01 19.57
N GLY A 294 5.30 15.02 18.73
CA GLY A 294 5.08 13.63 19.11
C GLY A 294 5.49 12.57 18.09
N ILE A 295 4.92 11.39 18.27
CA ILE A 295 4.98 10.28 17.32
C ILE A 295 3.58 9.71 17.10
N MET A 296 3.38 9.09 15.94
CA MET A 296 2.25 8.24 15.64
C MET A 296 2.74 6.83 15.36
N VAL A 297 2.24 5.84 16.09
CA VAL A 297 2.51 4.42 15.86
C VAL A 297 1.33 3.84 15.09
N ASN A 298 1.59 3.42 13.87
CA ASN A 298 0.63 2.75 13.01
C ASN A 298 0.83 1.24 13.02
N PHE A 299 2.06 0.75 12.89
CA PHE A 299 2.37 -0.68 12.90
C PHE A 299 3.19 -1.03 14.15
N TYR A 300 2.94 -2.22 14.70
CA TYR A 300 3.31 -2.59 16.07
C TYR A 300 4.33 -3.74 16.13
N GLU A 301 5.02 -4.02 15.03
CA GLU A 301 6.16 -4.93 15.03
C GLU A 301 7.23 -4.45 16.03
N ASP A 302 8.12 -5.37 16.39
CA ASP A 302 9.25 -5.04 17.22
C ASP A 302 10.11 -3.96 16.51
N PHE A 303 10.27 -2.81 17.15
CA PHE A 303 11.03 -1.68 16.61
C PHE A 303 11.80 -0.96 17.70
N PHE A 304 12.81 -0.22 17.27
CA PHE A 304 13.58 0.66 18.13
C PHE A 304 13.70 2.05 17.49
N LEU A 305 13.05 3.03 18.10
CA LEU A 305 13.07 4.42 17.67
C LEU A 305 14.07 5.21 18.51
N LYS A 306 14.98 5.92 17.84
CA LYS A 306 15.76 7.02 18.42
C LYS A 306 15.27 8.33 17.81
N ASP A 307 14.89 9.28 18.66
CA ASP A 307 14.40 10.56 18.20
C ASP A 307 14.89 11.70 19.08
N THR A 308 14.76 12.93 18.58
CA THR A 308 15.14 14.15 19.29
C THR A 308 14.07 15.20 19.05
N THR A 309 13.67 15.88 20.11
CA THR A 309 12.70 16.99 20.02
C THR A 309 13.30 18.15 19.22
N VAL A 310 12.45 19.10 18.82
CA VAL A 310 12.90 20.35 18.18
C VAL A 310 13.82 21.16 19.10
N SER A 311 13.66 21.05 20.42
CA SER A 311 14.49 21.69 21.44
C SER A 311 15.80 20.94 21.75
N GLY A 312 16.02 19.75 21.17
CA GLY A 312 17.27 19.01 21.27
C GLY A 312 17.30 17.92 22.35
N GLU A 313 16.18 17.64 23.03
CA GLU A 313 16.12 16.54 24.00
C GLU A 313 15.92 15.19 23.31
N ALA A 314 16.81 14.24 23.61
CA ALA A 314 16.76 12.90 23.05
C ALA A 314 15.82 11.97 23.84
N TYR A 315 15.16 11.07 23.14
CA TYR A 315 14.37 9.98 23.73
C TYR A 315 14.36 8.76 22.82
N THR A 316 14.07 7.59 23.39
CA THR A 316 13.87 6.35 22.63
C THR A 316 12.54 5.71 22.97
N VAL A 317 12.01 4.96 22.00
CA VAL A 317 10.84 4.11 22.19
C VAL A 317 11.18 2.73 21.65
N GLU A 318 11.06 1.71 22.50
CA GLU A 318 11.26 0.32 22.14
C GLU A 318 9.91 -0.40 22.15
N ALA A 319 9.55 -1.00 21.01
CA ALA A 319 8.38 -1.85 20.87
C ALA A 319 8.81 -3.31 20.90
N SER A 320 8.14 -4.12 21.72
CA SER A 320 8.33 -5.56 21.73
C SER A 320 7.04 -6.29 22.09
N GLY A 321 6.76 -7.43 21.46
CA GLY A 321 5.62 -8.25 21.89
C GLY A 321 5.18 -9.33 20.90
N GLY A 322 5.78 -9.40 19.71
CA GLY A 322 5.47 -10.44 18.72
C GLY A 322 4.18 -10.18 17.94
N TYR A 323 3.74 -8.93 17.84
CA TYR A 323 2.74 -8.51 16.85
C TYR A 323 3.24 -8.85 15.43
N PRO A 324 2.39 -9.29 14.49
CA PRO A 324 0.94 -9.48 14.62
C PRO A 324 0.51 -10.82 15.23
N ALA A 325 1.41 -11.79 15.38
CA ALA A 325 1.06 -13.16 15.75
C ALA A 325 0.52 -13.31 17.17
N SER A 326 1.13 -12.64 18.15
CA SER A 326 0.70 -12.68 19.55
C SER A 326 -0.52 -11.78 19.82
N GLY A 327 -0.76 -10.79 18.95
CA GLY A 327 -1.68 -9.69 19.19
C GLY A 327 -1.24 -8.73 20.28
N ARG A 328 0.00 -8.80 20.78
CA ARG A 328 0.49 -7.99 21.90
C ARG A 328 1.67 -7.12 21.50
N THR A 329 1.77 -5.96 22.13
CA THR A 329 2.94 -5.09 22.04
C THR A 329 3.09 -4.25 23.31
N GLU A 330 4.34 -3.99 23.68
CA GLU A 330 4.75 -3.14 24.78
C GLU A 330 5.64 -2.04 24.23
N LEU A 331 5.32 -0.78 24.52
CA LEU A 331 6.12 0.39 24.16
C LEU A 331 6.77 0.96 25.41
N VAL A 332 8.09 0.87 25.50
CA VAL A 332 8.89 1.40 26.61
C VAL A 332 9.55 2.71 26.20
N PHE A 333 9.31 3.76 26.97
CA PHE A 333 9.90 5.08 26.76
C PHE A 333 11.17 5.25 27.59
N ARG A 334 12.24 5.74 26.98
CA ARG A 334 13.49 6.11 27.67
C ARG A 334 13.90 7.53 27.38
N MET A 335 14.32 8.26 28.41
CA MET A 335 14.73 9.66 28.32
C MET A 335 15.49 10.10 29.57
N GLU A 336 16.36 11.10 29.45
CA GLU A 336 17.13 11.61 30.60
C GLU A 336 16.31 12.52 31.51
N GLN A 337 15.36 13.27 30.94
CA GLN A 337 14.50 14.21 31.65
C GLN A 337 13.05 14.03 31.16
N PRO A 338 12.03 14.32 31.99
CA PRO A 338 10.64 14.20 31.57
C PRO A 338 10.29 15.13 30.39
N LEU A 339 9.60 14.60 29.38
CA LEU A 339 9.25 15.33 28.15
C LEU A 339 7.74 15.36 27.91
N LYS A 340 7.19 16.54 27.63
CA LYS A 340 5.81 16.63 27.13
C LYS A 340 5.79 16.16 25.67
N ARG A 341 5.08 15.07 25.39
CA ARG A 341 4.95 14.50 24.05
C ARG A 341 3.54 14.00 23.79
N LYS A 342 3.14 14.09 22.53
CA LYS A 342 1.94 13.45 21.99
C LYS A 342 2.32 12.06 21.45
N VAL A 343 1.61 11.04 21.87
CA VAL A 343 1.72 9.68 21.33
C VAL A 343 0.37 9.31 20.73
N VAL A 344 0.33 9.09 19.43
CA VAL A 344 -0.88 8.71 18.70
C VAL A 344 -0.78 7.24 18.34
N LEU A 345 -1.72 6.42 18.79
CA LEU A 345 -1.68 4.97 18.62
C LEU A 345 -2.87 4.55 17.75
N ARG A 346 -2.62 3.89 16.62
CA ARG A 346 -3.69 3.33 15.80
C ARG A 346 -4.34 2.15 16.53
N ILE A 347 -5.66 2.17 16.73
CA ILE A 347 -6.39 0.99 17.21
C ILE A 347 -7.10 0.38 16.00
N PRO A 348 -6.58 -0.74 15.43
CA PRO A 348 -7.05 -1.27 14.15
C PRO A 348 -8.56 -1.53 14.16
N ALA A 349 -9.24 -1.31 13.03
CA ALA A 349 -10.69 -1.54 12.94
C ALA A 349 -11.12 -2.99 13.27
N TRP A 350 -10.24 -3.97 13.08
CA TRP A 350 -10.54 -5.38 13.37
C TRP A 350 -10.50 -5.71 14.87
N SER A 351 -9.85 -4.90 15.70
CA SER A 351 -9.59 -5.15 17.13
C SER A 351 -10.66 -4.53 18.04
N GLU A 352 -11.83 -5.16 18.05
CA GLU A 352 -13.02 -4.67 18.80
C GLU A 352 -12.86 -4.74 20.32
N ASN A 353 -12.03 -5.66 20.83
CA ASN A 353 -11.83 -5.89 22.26
C ASN A 353 -10.45 -5.39 22.73
N CYS A 354 -9.82 -4.44 22.04
CA CYS A 354 -8.48 -3.96 22.37
C CYS A 354 -8.38 -3.50 23.84
N GLU A 355 -7.39 -4.01 24.55
CA GLU A 355 -7.01 -3.58 25.89
C GLU A 355 -5.74 -2.75 25.81
N LEU A 356 -5.79 -1.50 26.27
CA LEU A 356 -4.63 -0.63 26.38
C LEU A 356 -4.45 -0.20 27.83
N SER A 357 -3.23 -0.33 28.34
CA SER A 357 -2.85 0.22 29.65
C SER A 357 -1.62 1.11 29.55
N LEU A 358 -1.58 2.13 30.40
CA LEU A 358 -0.44 3.02 30.59
C LEU A 358 -0.01 2.91 32.06
N ASN A 359 1.21 2.41 32.30
CA ASN A 359 1.74 2.14 33.64
C ASN A 359 0.75 1.35 34.51
N GLY A 360 0.13 0.30 33.94
CA GLY A 360 -0.83 -0.57 34.61
C GLY A 360 -2.24 0.01 34.79
N LYS A 361 -2.51 1.24 34.32
CA LYS A 361 -3.84 1.85 34.35
C LYS A 361 -4.51 1.74 32.98
N MET A 362 -5.72 1.19 32.95
CA MET A 362 -6.48 1.05 31.70
C MET A 362 -6.81 2.41 31.07
N VAL A 363 -6.67 2.48 29.76
CA VAL A 363 -7.03 3.63 28.93
C VAL A 363 -8.15 3.20 27.99
N PRO A 364 -9.30 3.91 27.97
CA PRO A 364 -10.36 3.63 27.02
C PRO A 364 -9.90 3.82 25.58
N VAL A 365 -10.15 2.82 24.74
CA VAL A 365 -9.84 2.83 23.31
C VAL A 365 -11.06 2.40 22.50
N ARG A 366 -11.03 2.65 21.19
CA ARG A 366 -12.10 2.27 20.27
C ARG A 366 -11.49 1.79 18.96
N ALA A 367 -11.93 0.62 18.50
CA ALA A 367 -11.57 0.08 17.19
C ALA A 367 -11.86 1.09 16.07
N GLY A 368 -10.94 1.20 15.12
CA GLY A 368 -11.06 2.12 13.99
C GLY A 368 -10.92 3.59 14.40
N LYS A 369 -10.40 3.88 15.60
CA LYS A 369 -9.96 5.23 16.02
C LYS A 369 -8.51 5.26 16.50
N TYR A 370 -7.89 6.43 16.41
CA TYR A 370 -6.61 6.69 17.04
C TYR A 370 -6.82 6.97 18.54
N CYS A 371 -5.99 6.38 19.39
CA CYS A 371 -5.85 6.75 20.80
C CYS A 371 -4.77 7.84 20.90
N VAL A 372 -5.10 8.99 21.48
CA VAL A 372 -4.18 10.13 21.61
C VAL A 372 -3.82 10.32 23.08
N LEU A 373 -2.52 10.17 23.38
CA LEU A 373 -1.95 10.35 24.71
C LEU A 373 -1.03 11.57 24.69
N GLU A 374 -1.50 12.70 25.20
CA GLU A 374 -0.69 13.91 25.36
C GLU A 374 -0.40 14.14 26.85
N ARG A 375 0.86 13.92 27.25
CA ARG A 375 1.28 14.02 28.64
C ARG A 375 2.77 14.29 28.77
N ILE A 376 3.22 14.49 30.01
CA ILE A 376 4.63 14.42 30.38
C ILE A 376 4.99 12.95 30.56
N TRP A 377 5.89 12.47 29.71
CA TRP A 377 6.49 11.15 29.75
C TRP A 377 7.73 11.19 30.62
N ALA A 378 8.00 10.10 31.34
CA ALA A 378 9.21 9.90 32.14
C ALA A 378 9.93 8.61 31.73
N ASP A 379 11.19 8.47 32.13
CA ASP A 379 11.94 7.23 31.88
C ASP A 379 11.22 6.01 32.47
N GLY A 380 11.08 4.97 31.67
CA GLY A 380 10.42 3.72 32.06
C GLY A 380 8.90 3.74 31.98
N ASP A 381 8.29 4.83 31.50
CA ASP A 381 6.87 4.81 31.15
C ASP A 381 6.60 3.70 30.12
N LEU A 382 5.52 2.96 30.34
CA LEU A 382 5.19 1.73 29.62
C LEU A 382 3.74 1.80 29.12
N ILE A 383 3.56 1.58 27.82
CA ILE A 383 2.26 1.30 27.21
C ILE A 383 2.21 -0.20 26.91
N GLN A 384 1.16 -0.88 27.34
CA GLN A 384 0.91 -2.27 26.97
C GLN A 384 -0.40 -2.34 26.19
N ILE A 385 -0.39 -3.05 25.07
CA ILE A 385 -1.56 -3.22 24.21
C ILE A 385 -1.76 -4.71 23.92
N ASP A 386 -2.97 -5.22 24.17
CA ASP A 386 -3.44 -6.52 23.66
C ASP A 386 -4.61 -6.28 22.70
N PHE A 387 -4.41 -6.63 21.43
CA PHE A 387 -5.38 -6.46 20.36
C PHE A 387 -6.38 -7.62 20.26
N HIS A 388 -6.17 -8.70 21.00
CA HIS A 388 -7.02 -9.90 21.01
C HIS A 388 -7.47 -10.38 19.61
N PRO A 389 -6.53 -10.66 18.68
CA PRO A 389 -6.89 -11.17 17.36
C PRO A 389 -7.62 -12.51 17.46
N THR A 390 -8.69 -12.64 16.69
CA THR A 390 -9.47 -13.86 16.52
C THR A 390 -9.58 -14.20 15.05
N VAL A 391 -9.88 -15.47 14.76
CA VAL A 391 -10.17 -15.88 13.39
C VAL A 391 -11.55 -15.34 12.99
N LYS A 392 -11.59 -14.53 11.94
CA LYS A 392 -12.81 -13.98 11.34
C LYS A 392 -13.00 -14.54 9.94
N VAL A 393 -14.26 -14.83 9.61
CA VAL A 393 -14.70 -15.22 8.26
C VAL A 393 -14.88 -13.97 7.43
N ILE A 394 -14.23 -13.92 6.28
CA ILE A 394 -14.41 -12.85 5.30
C ILE A 394 -15.16 -13.41 4.09
N ARG A 395 -16.28 -12.77 3.76
CA ARG A 395 -17.07 -13.07 2.56
C ARG A 395 -17.03 -11.84 1.66
N PRO A 396 -16.26 -11.89 0.54
CA PRO A 396 -16.27 -10.80 -0.41
C PRO A 396 -17.70 -10.48 -0.89
N ALA A 397 -18.03 -9.20 -1.02
CA ALA A 397 -19.36 -8.78 -1.44
C ALA A 397 -19.71 -9.36 -2.82
N GLY A 398 -20.96 -9.78 -2.99
CA GLY A 398 -21.44 -10.38 -4.25
C GLY A 398 -20.89 -11.77 -4.54
N THR A 399 -20.33 -12.48 -3.55
CA THR A 399 -19.86 -13.85 -3.69
C THR A 399 -20.64 -14.79 -2.76
N ASP A 400 -21.26 -15.83 -3.32
CA ASP A 400 -22.02 -16.83 -2.57
C ASP A 400 -21.21 -18.12 -2.40
N GLY A 401 -21.34 -18.77 -1.25
CA GLY A 401 -20.80 -20.11 -1.00
C GLY A 401 -19.27 -20.20 -0.89
N VAL A 402 -18.56 -19.07 -0.75
CA VAL A 402 -17.11 -19.04 -0.50
C VAL A 402 -16.75 -18.13 0.67
N PHE A 403 -15.62 -18.39 1.31
CA PHE A 403 -15.04 -17.52 2.34
C PHE A 403 -13.53 -17.61 2.39
N ALA A 404 -12.91 -16.55 2.90
CA ALA A 404 -11.53 -16.56 3.37
C ALA A 404 -11.50 -16.40 4.90
N LEU A 405 -10.35 -16.64 5.50
CA LEU A 405 -10.14 -16.49 6.93
C LEU A 405 -9.07 -15.42 7.19
N LYS A 406 -9.31 -14.56 8.18
CA LYS A 406 -8.31 -13.62 8.69
C LYS A 406 -8.08 -13.81 10.18
N TYR A 407 -6.85 -13.64 10.64
CA TYR A 407 -6.48 -13.52 12.05
C TYR A 407 -5.88 -12.13 12.27
N GLY A 408 -6.67 -11.24 12.89
CA GLY A 408 -6.39 -9.80 12.82
C GLY A 408 -6.37 -9.32 11.37
N THR A 409 -5.25 -8.75 10.92
CA THR A 409 -5.05 -8.31 9.52
C THR A 409 -4.54 -9.43 8.59
N ILE A 410 -3.99 -10.52 9.15
CA ILE A 410 -3.32 -11.57 8.39
C ILE A 410 -4.34 -12.49 7.73
N VAL A 411 -4.27 -12.63 6.41
CA VAL A 411 -5.03 -13.65 5.65
C VAL A 411 -4.41 -15.01 5.90
N LEU A 412 -5.24 -15.98 6.24
CA LEU A 412 -4.83 -17.37 6.36
C LEU A 412 -4.93 -18.06 5.00
N ALA A 413 -3.93 -18.88 4.70
CA ALA A 413 -3.89 -19.75 3.56
C ALA A 413 -3.55 -21.18 4.01
N GLU A 414 -4.07 -22.16 3.28
CA GLU A 414 -3.67 -23.55 3.40
C GLU A 414 -2.53 -23.83 2.40
N PRO A 415 -1.34 -24.26 2.85
CA PRO A 415 -0.32 -24.80 1.97
C PRO A 415 -0.74 -26.14 1.36
N GLY A 416 -0.44 -26.37 0.09
CA GLY A 416 -0.73 -27.60 -0.62
C GLY A 416 -2.04 -27.57 -1.42
N SER A 417 -2.35 -28.71 -2.06
CA SER A 417 -3.42 -28.84 -3.04
C SER A 417 -4.75 -29.37 -2.49
N GLY A 418 -4.83 -29.68 -1.18
CA GLY A 418 -6.11 -30.03 -0.58
C GLY A 418 -6.07 -30.68 0.79
N GLY A 419 -6.92 -30.16 1.67
CA GLY A 419 -7.52 -30.80 2.85
C GLY A 419 -9.04 -30.53 2.88
N GLY A 420 -9.71 -31.01 3.94
CA GLY A 420 -11.12 -30.65 4.19
C GLY A 420 -11.31 -29.14 4.38
N ASN A 421 -12.52 -28.62 4.22
CA ASN A 421 -12.76 -27.20 4.49
C ASN A 421 -12.61 -26.94 5.99
N PRO A 422 -11.93 -25.85 6.38
CA PRO A 422 -11.90 -25.45 7.77
C PRO A 422 -13.32 -25.11 8.21
N ASN A 423 -13.66 -25.42 9.46
CA ASN A 423 -14.91 -24.97 10.07
C ASN A 423 -14.64 -23.70 10.87
N PRO A 424 -15.12 -22.53 10.40
CA PRO A 424 -14.79 -21.25 11.02
C PRO A 424 -15.36 -21.08 12.44
N ASP A 425 -16.43 -21.80 12.78
CA ASP A 425 -17.10 -21.69 14.08
C ASP A 425 -16.42 -22.52 15.18
N LYS A 426 -15.40 -23.32 14.82
CA LYS A 426 -14.60 -24.05 15.82
C LYS A 426 -13.50 -23.17 16.40
N LYS A 427 -12.98 -23.60 17.55
CA LYS A 427 -11.82 -23.00 18.19
C LYS A 427 -10.57 -23.18 17.31
N TRP A 428 -9.84 -22.09 17.15
CA TRP A 428 -8.53 -22.04 16.48
C TRP A 428 -7.43 -21.87 17.52
N GLU A 429 -6.29 -22.52 17.30
CA GLU A 429 -5.16 -22.48 18.23
C GLU A 429 -3.88 -22.09 17.50
N LEU A 430 -3.17 -21.09 18.05
CA LEU A 430 -1.80 -20.76 17.63
C LEU A 430 -0.92 -21.99 17.81
N CYS A 431 -0.15 -22.34 16.79
CA CYS A 431 0.79 -23.46 16.87
C CYS A 431 2.14 -23.09 16.25
N SER A 432 3.19 -23.75 16.70
CA SER A 432 4.55 -23.58 16.16
C SER A 432 4.85 -24.51 14.97
N SER A 433 3.94 -25.44 14.68
CA SER A 433 4.08 -26.42 13.60
C SER A 433 3.35 -25.94 12.33
N GLY A 434 4.01 -25.95 11.18
CA GLY A 434 3.40 -25.60 9.89
C GLY A 434 4.40 -24.85 9.00
N ARG A 435 3.93 -24.38 7.84
CA ARG A 435 4.77 -23.69 6.84
C ARG A 435 4.80 -22.16 7.00
N GLY A 436 4.30 -21.61 8.12
CA GLY A 436 4.23 -20.18 8.41
C GLY A 436 5.46 -19.61 9.12
N LYS A 437 5.91 -18.43 8.69
CA LYS A 437 6.95 -17.64 9.36
C LYS A 437 6.39 -16.64 10.36
N ILE A 438 5.19 -16.12 10.10
CA ILE A 438 4.54 -15.15 10.99
C ILE A 438 3.56 -15.89 11.89
N LEU A 439 2.70 -16.72 11.29
CA LEU A 439 1.57 -17.31 11.99
C LEU A 439 1.27 -18.71 11.46
N ASN A 440 1.07 -19.67 12.36
CA ASN A 440 0.38 -20.92 12.07
C ASN A 440 -0.80 -21.09 13.03
N LEU A 441 -1.94 -21.51 12.50
CA LEU A 441 -3.16 -21.77 13.24
C LEU A 441 -3.67 -23.17 12.92
N ARG A 442 -4.07 -23.91 13.96
CA ARG A 442 -4.63 -25.25 13.86
C ARG A 442 -6.11 -25.25 14.21
N GLN A 443 -6.88 -26.06 13.50
CA GLN A 443 -8.28 -26.34 13.74
C GLN A 443 -8.57 -27.82 13.47
N GLY A 444 -8.53 -28.65 14.53
CA GLY A 444 -8.51 -30.11 14.36
C GLY A 444 -7.27 -30.55 13.58
N ASP A 445 -7.48 -31.23 12.45
CA ASP A 445 -6.40 -31.66 11.55
C ASP A 445 -6.01 -30.60 10.50
N PHE A 446 -6.80 -29.52 10.38
CA PHE A 446 -6.48 -28.41 9.48
C PHE A 446 -5.38 -27.54 10.08
N VAL A 447 -4.36 -27.22 9.29
CA VAL A 447 -3.31 -26.25 9.65
C VAL A 447 -3.24 -25.20 8.54
N GLY A 448 -3.59 -23.97 8.90
CA GLY A 448 -3.40 -22.79 8.05
C GLY A 448 -2.16 -22.01 8.50
N CYS A 449 -1.57 -21.27 7.57
CA CYS A 449 -0.50 -20.33 7.86
C CYS A 449 -0.81 -18.95 7.28
N ASP A 450 0.00 -17.94 7.59
CA ASP A 450 -0.08 -16.65 6.92
C ASP A 450 0.09 -16.77 5.39
N TYR A 451 -0.68 -16.00 4.62
CA TYR A 451 -0.66 -16.01 3.15
C TYR A 451 0.73 -15.74 2.58
N ALA A 452 1.53 -14.90 3.25
CA ALA A 452 2.87 -14.58 2.79
C ALA A 452 3.77 -15.82 2.76
N SER A 453 3.62 -16.72 3.72
CA SER A 453 4.41 -17.95 3.83
C SER A 453 3.88 -19.12 2.98
N ALA A 454 2.60 -19.14 2.63
CA ALA A 454 2.04 -20.16 1.73
C ALA A 454 2.56 -19.99 0.27
N GLY A 455 2.93 -21.07 -0.39
CA GLY A 455 3.47 -21.04 -1.75
C GLY A 455 4.85 -20.35 -1.87
N SER A 456 5.58 -20.25 -0.77
CA SER A 456 6.82 -19.47 -0.69
C SER A 456 8.03 -20.11 -1.39
N GLU A 457 7.90 -21.34 -1.91
CA GLU A 457 8.92 -21.94 -2.80
C GLU A 457 8.83 -21.46 -4.25
N PHE A 458 7.80 -20.68 -4.61
CA PHE A 458 7.61 -20.13 -5.96
C PHE A 458 7.60 -21.22 -7.05
N SER A 459 6.99 -22.35 -6.73
CA SER A 459 6.97 -23.57 -7.56
C SER A 459 5.53 -24.08 -7.71
N PRO A 460 5.16 -24.68 -8.86
CA PRO A 460 3.89 -25.40 -9.00
C PRO A 460 3.75 -26.57 -8.02
N ASP A 461 4.86 -27.09 -7.47
CA ASP A 461 4.86 -28.14 -6.45
C ASP A 461 4.59 -27.61 -5.02
N ASP A 462 4.49 -26.29 -4.86
CA ASP A 462 4.09 -25.62 -3.62
C ASP A 462 2.83 -24.75 -3.84
N PRO A 463 1.67 -25.37 -4.09
CA PRO A 463 0.44 -24.64 -4.28
C PRO A 463 -0.09 -24.08 -2.94
N LEU A 464 -1.05 -23.18 -3.03
CA LEU A 464 -1.76 -22.63 -1.88
C LEU A 464 -3.26 -22.50 -2.16
N ARG A 465 -4.06 -22.41 -1.10
CA ARG A 465 -5.49 -22.08 -1.13
C ARG A 465 -5.82 -20.96 -0.16
N VAL A 466 -6.53 -19.93 -0.64
CA VAL A 466 -6.93 -18.75 0.16
C VAL A 466 -8.43 -18.76 0.47
N PHE A 467 -9.24 -19.13 -0.52
CA PHE A 467 -10.69 -19.24 -0.34
C PHE A 467 -11.10 -20.70 -0.13
N PHE A 468 -12.18 -20.90 0.63
CA PHE A 468 -12.77 -22.19 0.96
C PHE A 468 -14.26 -22.17 0.63
N LYS A 469 -14.84 -23.34 0.35
CA LYS A 469 -16.29 -23.47 0.07
C LYS A 469 -17.07 -23.54 1.39
N GLY A 470 -18.17 -22.79 1.45
CA GLY A 470 -19.08 -22.69 2.60
C GLY A 470 -20.03 -23.86 2.74
#